data_AF-A0A1A0M5J8-F1
#
_entry.id   AF-A0A1A0M5J8-F1
#
_cell.length_a   1.000
_cell.length_b   1.000
_cell.length_c   1.000
_cell.angle_alpha   90.00
_cell.angle_beta   90.00
_cell.angle_gamma   90.00
#
_symmetry.space_group_name_H-M   'P 1'
#
loop_
_entity.id
_entity.type
_entity.pdbx_description
1 polymer ?
#
loop_
_entity_poly.entity_id
_entity_poly.type
_entity_poly.pdbx_seq_one_letter_code
_entity_poly.pdbx_strand_id
1 'polypeptide(L)'
;MSVTQHRTDAENTGVVDINADVELLTEQIRALKELGSQGQVSEGQRYDFSVRWGTIQAGRLRRLVHYSALDMLTDADERRFQELCIELRSLSGLIDRFRLAQPVFTEGNPAKAKRYRAPRQSSSWRGSPRRPESPSPAT
;
A
#
# COMPACT_ATOMS: atom_id res chain seq x y z
N MET A 1 -22.48 -49.21 -0.86
CA MET A 1 -21.99 -49.00 -2.23
C MET A 1 -21.60 -47.54 -2.33
N SER A 2 -20.30 -47.27 -2.28
CA SER A 2 -19.72 -45.94 -2.07
C SER A 2 -19.16 -45.39 -3.37
N VAL A 3 -19.41 -44.09 -3.56
CA VAL A 3 -18.61 -43.10 -4.28
C VAL A 3 -18.38 -43.35 -5.76
N THR A 4 -18.99 -42.49 -6.59
CA THR A 4 -18.21 -41.56 -7.44
C THR A 4 -19.01 -40.27 -7.60
N GLN A 5 -18.76 -39.30 -6.72
CA GLN A 5 -19.00 -37.90 -7.08
C GLN A 5 -17.95 -37.57 -8.14
N HIS A 6 -18.38 -37.44 -9.39
CA HIS A 6 -17.62 -36.74 -10.42
C HIS A 6 -17.58 -35.26 -10.01
N ARG A 7 -16.62 -34.93 -9.14
CA ARG A 7 -16.16 -33.56 -8.97
C ARG A 7 -15.47 -33.19 -10.28
N THR A 8 -16.17 -32.45 -11.11
CA THR A 8 -15.55 -31.72 -12.22
C THR A 8 -14.68 -30.64 -11.58
N ASP A 9 -13.44 -31.00 -11.25
CA ASP A 9 -12.35 -30.05 -11.10
C ASP A 9 -12.06 -29.51 -12.50
N ALA A 10 -12.93 -28.62 -12.98
CA ALA A 10 -12.63 -27.79 -14.13
C ALA A 10 -11.59 -26.78 -13.65
N GLU A 11 -10.41 -26.87 -14.26
CA GLU A 11 -9.24 -26.03 -14.05
C GLU A 11 -9.62 -24.54 -14.13
N ASN A 12 -9.85 -23.93 -12.97
CA ASN A 12 -9.84 -22.48 -12.82
C ASN A 12 -8.38 -22.04 -12.68
N THR A 13 -7.63 -22.02 -13.78
CA THR A 13 -6.38 -21.27 -13.88
C THR A 13 -6.73 -19.79 -13.71
N GLY A 14 -6.79 -19.37 -12.45
CA GLY A 14 -7.38 -18.12 -12.00
C GLY A 14 -6.70 -16.90 -12.59
N VAL A 15 -7.26 -16.39 -13.68
CA VAL A 15 -6.95 -15.08 -14.24
C VAL A 15 -7.26 -14.02 -13.19
N VAL A 16 -6.27 -13.22 -12.82
CA VAL A 16 -6.44 -12.17 -11.82
C VAL A 16 -7.01 -10.92 -12.47
N ASP A 17 -8.12 -10.40 -11.94
CA ASP A 17 -8.69 -9.14 -12.38
C ASP A 17 -7.86 -7.95 -11.88
N ILE A 18 -7.36 -7.14 -12.82
CA ILE A 18 -6.56 -5.96 -12.56
C ILE A 18 -7.26 -4.65 -12.92
N ASN A 19 -8.50 -4.68 -13.41
CA ASN A 19 -9.15 -3.50 -13.99
C ASN A 19 -9.20 -2.33 -13.01
N ALA A 20 -9.60 -2.59 -11.76
CA ALA A 20 -9.66 -1.57 -10.71
C ALA A 20 -8.28 -1.00 -10.34
N ASP A 21 -7.20 -1.78 -10.45
CA ASP A 21 -5.85 -1.30 -10.17
C ASP A 21 -5.35 -0.36 -11.27
N VAL A 22 -5.59 -0.76 -12.53
CA VAL A 22 -5.24 0.03 -13.71
C VAL A 22 -6.03 1.33 -13.72
N GLU A 23 -7.34 1.28 -13.50
CA GLU A 23 -8.22 2.45 -13.48
C GLU A 23 -7.75 3.49 -12.46
N LEU A 24 -7.52 3.06 -11.21
CA LEU A 24 -7.05 3.96 -10.16
C LEU A 24 -5.67 4.59 -10.48
N LEU A 25 -4.74 3.82 -11.07
CA LEU A 25 -3.44 4.36 -11.48
C LEU A 25 -3.58 5.35 -12.63
N THR A 26 -4.42 5.06 -13.62
CA THR A 26 -4.72 5.98 -14.72
C THR A 26 -5.35 7.28 -14.22
N GLU A 27 -6.27 7.23 -13.25
CA GLU A 27 -6.83 8.42 -12.61
C GLU A 27 -5.76 9.26 -11.93
N GLN A 28 -4.86 8.63 -11.17
CA GLN A 28 -3.77 9.34 -10.51
C GLN A 28 -2.76 9.95 -11.49
N ILE A 29 -2.51 9.30 -12.63
CA ILE A 29 -1.72 9.85 -13.73
C ILE A 29 -2.39 11.09 -14.31
N ARG A 30 -3.70 11.04 -14.57
CA ARG A 30 -4.46 12.20 -15.08
C ARG A 30 -4.40 13.35 -14.09
N ALA A 31 -4.59 13.08 -12.81
CA ALA A 31 -4.49 14.08 -11.74
C ALA A 31 -3.07 14.69 -11.65
N LEU A 32 -2.01 13.90 -11.86
CA LEU A 32 -0.64 14.43 -11.91
C LEU A 32 -0.43 15.37 -13.10
N LYS A 33 -0.93 14.99 -14.29
CA LYS A 33 -0.85 15.83 -15.50
C LYS A 33 -1.61 17.14 -15.30
N GLU A 34 -2.81 17.08 -14.73
CA GLU A 34 -3.61 18.26 -14.39
C GLU A 34 -2.87 19.16 -13.39
N LEU A 35 -2.35 18.59 -12.30
CA LEU A 35 -1.53 19.32 -11.33
C LEU A 35 -0.32 20.00 -11.98
N GLY A 36 0.34 19.32 -12.93
CA GLY A 36 1.46 19.83 -13.70
C GLY A 36 1.12 21.02 -14.61
N SER A 37 -0.12 21.05 -15.11
CA SER A 37 -0.66 22.14 -15.94
C SER A 37 -1.05 23.39 -15.14
N GLN A 38 -1.21 23.26 -13.82
CA GLN A 38 -1.52 24.39 -12.95
C GLN A 38 -0.29 25.31 -12.80
N GLY A 39 -0.51 26.61 -12.95
CA GLY A 39 0.56 27.61 -12.87
C GLY A 39 1.13 27.80 -11.45
N GLN A 40 0.29 27.69 -10.42
CA GLN A 40 0.69 27.73 -9.01
C GLN A 40 -0.02 26.61 -8.26
N VAL A 41 0.76 25.78 -7.58
CA VAL A 41 0.27 24.68 -6.74
C VAL A 41 0.72 24.96 -5.32
N SER A 42 -0.23 25.03 -4.39
CA SER A 42 0.09 25.26 -2.97
C SER A 42 0.85 24.07 -2.36
N GLU A 43 1.61 24.33 -1.29
CA GLU A 43 2.35 23.27 -0.61
C GLU A 43 1.42 22.19 -0.05
N GLY A 44 0.26 22.58 0.48
CA GLY A 44 -0.76 21.64 0.97
C GLY A 44 -1.28 20.72 -0.13
N GLN A 45 -1.63 21.26 -1.30
CA GLN A 45 -2.06 20.45 -2.44
C GLN A 45 -0.96 19.48 -2.90
N ARG A 46 0.31 19.93 -2.93
CA ARG A 46 1.44 19.08 -3.28
C ARG A 46 1.63 17.96 -2.26
N TYR A 47 1.51 18.27 -0.97
CA TYR A 47 1.62 17.31 0.10
C TYR A 47 0.52 16.24 0.02
N ASP A 48 -0.74 16.66 -0.10
CA ASP A 48 -1.88 15.75 -0.21
C ASP A 48 -1.76 14.84 -1.44
N PHE A 49 -1.29 15.39 -2.56
CA PHE A 49 -1.01 14.61 -3.75
C PHE A 49 0.12 13.60 -3.50
N SER A 50 1.20 14.00 -2.84
CA SER A 50 2.33 13.11 -2.54
C SER A 50 1.95 11.91 -1.69
N VAL A 51 1.06 12.10 -0.70
CA VAL A 51 0.56 11.02 0.17
C VAL A 51 -0.28 10.03 -0.64
N ARG A 52 -1.21 10.52 -1.46
CA ARG A 52 -2.03 9.66 -2.33
C ARG A 52 -1.18 8.92 -3.36
N TRP A 53 -0.23 9.61 -3.97
CA TRP A 53 0.70 9.05 -4.95
C TRP A 53 1.58 7.95 -4.37
N GLY A 54 2.13 8.14 -3.16
CA GLY A 54 2.89 7.10 -2.47
C GLY A 54 2.03 5.87 -2.15
N THR A 55 0.81 6.09 -1.66
CA THR A 55 -0.12 5.02 -1.28
C THR A 55 -0.50 4.14 -2.48
N ILE A 56 -0.81 4.76 -3.62
CA ILE A 56 -1.26 4.01 -4.78
C ILE A 56 -0.14 3.18 -5.40
N GLN A 57 1.10 3.67 -5.37
CA GLN A 57 2.26 2.92 -5.85
C GLN A 57 2.60 1.74 -4.94
N ALA A 58 2.62 1.97 -3.63
CA ALA A 58 2.95 0.93 -2.65
C ALA A 58 1.92 -0.21 -2.62
N GLY A 59 0.66 0.08 -2.98
CA GLY A 59 -0.42 -0.90 -3.03
C GLY A 59 -0.68 -1.46 -4.42
N ARG A 60 -1.22 -0.62 -5.31
CA ARG A 60 -1.78 -1.01 -6.60
C ARG A 60 -0.70 -1.34 -7.62
N LEU A 61 0.25 -0.41 -7.83
CA LEU A 61 1.33 -0.62 -8.81
C LEU A 61 2.17 -1.85 -8.45
N ARG A 62 2.54 -1.97 -7.17
CA ARG A 62 3.30 -3.13 -6.70
C ARG A 62 2.58 -4.46 -6.94
N ARG A 63 1.25 -4.49 -6.78
CA ARG A 63 0.45 -5.68 -7.04
C ARG A 63 0.44 -6.06 -8.52
N LEU A 64 0.35 -5.08 -9.41
CA LEU A 64 0.45 -5.31 -10.86
C LEU A 64 1.83 -5.84 -11.26
N VAL A 65 2.90 -5.25 -10.72
CA VAL A 65 4.28 -5.74 -10.93
C VAL A 65 4.41 -7.19 -10.48
N HIS A 66 3.80 -7.55 -9.35
CA HIS A 66 3.81 -8.92 -8.83
C HIS A 66 3.11 -9.91 -9.77
N TYR A 67 1.93 -9.57 -10.28
CA TYR A 67 1.19 -10.46 -11.18
C TYR A 67 1.85 -10.61 -12.54
N SER A 68 2.40 -9.51 -13.09
CA SER A 68 3.18 -9.55 -14.34
C SER A 68 4.43 -10.42 -14.18
N ALA A 69 5.17 -10.29 -13.06
CA ALA A 69 6.35 -11.11 -12.80
C ALA A 69 6.07 -12.62 -12.62
N LEU A 70 4.82 -12.98 -12.29
CA LEU A 70 4.37 -14.37 -12.15
C LEU A 70 3.64 -14.90 -13.40
N ASP A 71 3.64 -14.16 -14.51
CA ASP A 71 2.89 -14.48 -15.74
C ASP A 71 1.39 -14.76 -15.46
N MET A 72 0.81 -14.07 -14.48
CA MET A 72 -0.60 -14.24 -14.06
C MET A 72 -1.57 -13.31 -14.82
N LEU A 73 -1.06 -12.45 -15.69
CA LEU A 73 -1.86 -11.54 -16.51
C LEU A 73 -2.18 -12.18 -17.86
N THR A 74 -3.37 -11.90 -18.39
CA THR A 74 -3.67 -12.23 -19.79
C THR A 74 -2.80 -11.38 -20.71
N ASP A 75 -2.58 -11.81 -21.96
CA ASP A 75 -1.83 -11.00 -22.95
C ASP A 75 -2.38 -9.57 -23.11
N ALA A 76 -3.70 -9.41 -22.99
CA ALA A 76 -4.36 -8.12 -23.06
C ALA A 76 -4.07 -7.25 -21.83
N ASP A 77 -4.11 -7.85 -20.64
CA ASP A 77 -3.83 -7.16 -19.37
C ASP A 77 -2.35 -6.84 -19.20
N GLU A 78 -1.46 -7.73 -19.64
CA GLU A 78 -0.02 -7.51 -19.70
C GLU A 78 0.29 -6.31 -20.61
N ARG A 79 -0.32 -6.25 -21.81
CA ARG A 79 -0.16 -5.08 -22.70
C ARG A 79 -0.61 -3.78 -22.05
N ARG A 80 -1.78 -3.77 -21.41
CA ARG A 80 -2.29 -2.59 -20.68
C ARG A 80 -1.35 -2.17 -19.55
N PHE A 81 -0.81 -3.13 -18.82
CA PHE A 81 0.15 -2.87 -17.76
C PHE A 81 1.46 -2.28 -18.30
N GLN A 82 1.97 -2.78 -19.42
CA GLN A 82 3.17 -2.22 -20.05
C GLN A 82 2.94 -0.80 -20.58
N GLU A 83 1.78 -0.51 -21.18
CA GLU A 83 1.38 0.85 -21.59
C GLU A 83 1.35 1.79 -20.39
N LEU A 84 0.77 1.36 -19.27
CA LEU A 84 0.75 2.12 -18.01
C LEU A 84 2.17 2.38 -17.49
N CYS A 85 3.07 1.41 -17.57
CA CYS A 85 4.47 1.58 -17.17
C CYS A 85 5.21 2.60 -18.05
N ILE A 86 4.97 2.59 -19.36
CA ILE A 86 5.54 3.57 -20.29
C ILE A 86 5.01 4.97 -19.94
N GLU A 87 3.71 5.10 -19.71
CA GLU A 87 3.09 6.38 -19.34
C GLU A 87 3.67 6.90 -18.02
N LEU A 88 3.79 6.07 -16.98
CA LEU A 88 4.40 6.45 -15.71
C LEU A 88 5.85 6.93 -15.87
N ARG A 89 6.66 6.25 -16.68
CA ARG A 89 8.05 6.67 -16.96
C ARG A 89 8.12 8.03 -17.66
N SER A 90 7.18 8.31 -18.56
CA SER A 90 7.09 9.59 -19.27
C SER A 90 6.83 10.77 -18.32
N LEU A 91 6.29 10.52 -17.13
CA LEU A 91 5.95 11.54 -16.12
C LEU A 91 7.09 11.85 -15.15
N SER A 92 8.27 11.24 -15.32
CA SER A 92 9.45 11.45 -14.46
C SER A 92 9.73 12.92 -14.14
N GLY A 93 9.68 13.80 -15.15
CA GLY A 93 9.89 15.24 -14.94
C GLY A 93 8.84 15.91 -14.03
N LEU A 94 7.57 15.49 -14.09
CA LEU A 94 6.53 15.98 -13.17
C LEU A 94 6.70 15.38 -11.77
N ILE A 95 7.06 14.11 -11.68
CA ILE A 95 7.33 13.41 -10.43
C ILE A 95 8.47 14.11 -9.68
N ASP A 96 9.55 14.47 -10.38
CA ASP A 96 10.67 15.21 -9.81
C ASP A 96 10.28 16.65 -9.42
N ARG A 97 9.56 17.37 -10.30
CA ARG A 97 9.08 18.73 -10.03
C ARG A 97 8.26 18.83 -8.76
N PHE A 98 7.40 17.83 -8.51
CA PHE A 98 6.56 17.76 -7.32
C PHE A 98 7.18 16.96 -6.17
N ARG A 99 8.42 16.47 -6.30
CA ARG A 99 9.14 15.65 -5.31
C ARG A 99 8.36 14.42 -4.85
N LEU A 100 7.70 13.76 -5.79
CA LEU A 100 6.89 12.59 -5.54
C LEU A 100 7.75 11.32 -5.47
N ALA A 101 7.23 10.28 -4.81
CA ALA A 101 7.88 8.97 -4.81
C ALA A 101 7.96 8.40 -6.23
N GLN A 102 9.14 7.91 -6.61
CA GLN A 102 9.39 7.33 -7.93
C GLN A 102 8.72 5.93 -8.07
N PRO A 103 8.07 5.63 -9.22
CA PRO A 103 7.53 4.32 -9.51
C PRO A 103 8.60 3.24 -9.55
N VAL A 104 8.32 2.11 -8.92
CA VAL A 104 9.18 0.92 -8.94
C VAL A 104 8.50 -0.16 -9.75
N PHE A 105 9.11 -0.54 -10.88
CA PHE A 105 8.55 -1.50 -11.84
C PHE A 105 9.14 -2.91 -11.72
N THR A 106 9.91 -3.17 -10.67
CA THR A 106 10.56 -4.45 -10.41
C THR A 106 10.08 -5.04 -9.10
N GLU A 107 10.08 -6.36 -8.98
CA GLU A 107 9.91 -7.03 -7.69
C GLU A 107 11.13 -6.78 -6.80
N GLY A 108 11.11 -5.66 -6.10
CA GLY A 108 12.04 -5.39 -5.01
C GLY A 108 11.60 -6.12 -3.75
N ASN A 109 12.56 -6.58 -2.95
CA ASN A 109 12.28 -7.05 -1.59
C ASN A 109 11.56 -5.91 -0.83
N PRO A 110 10.36 -6.13 -0.26
CA PRO A 110 9.66 -5.10 0.51
C PRO A 110 10.63 -4.46 1.50
N ALA A 111 10.60 -3.13 1.61
CA ALA A 111 11.24 -2.44 2.73
C ALA A 111 10.75 -3.12 4.01
N LYS A 112 11.65 -3.82 4.71
CA LYS A 112 11.31 -4.53 5.94
C LYS A 112 10.85 -3.46 6.93
N ALA A 113 9.57 -3.45 7.27
CA ALA A 113 9.08 -2.62 8.35
C ALA A 113 9.92 -2.95 9.59
N LYS A 114 10.61 -1.94 10.14
CA LYS A 114 11.37 -2.08 11.38
C LYS A 114 10.37 -2.46 12.45
N ARG A 115 10.28 -3.75 12.78
CA ARG A 115 9.41 -4.24 13.85
C ARG A 115 9.82 -3.48 15.10
N TYR A 116 8.98 -2.54 15.52
CA TYR A 116 9.18 -1.84 16.79
C TYR A 116 8.97 -2.92 17.85
N ARG A 117 10.07 -3.51 18.35
CA ARG A 117 10.02 -4.31 19.57
C ARG A 117 9.65 -3.33 20.67
N ALA A 118 8.40 -3.38 21.13
CA ALA A 118 8.01 -2.69 22.34
C ALA A 118 9.03 -3.04 23.44
N PRO A 119 9.54 -2.04 24.20
CA PRO A 119 10.32 -2.34 25.39
C PRO A 119 9.46 -3.23 26.29
N ARG A 120 9.99 -4.38 26.71
CA ARG A 120 9.34 -5.23 27.71
C ARG A 120 9.04 -4.34 28.91
N GLN A 121 7.76 -4.01 29.13
CA GLN A 121 7.33 -3.39 30.37
C GLN A 121 7.61 -4.40 31.48
N SER A 122 8.65 -4.12 32.28
CA SER A 122 8.87 -4.77 33.56
C SER A 122 7.65 -4.50 34.43
N SER A 123 6.87 -5.55 34.66
CA SER A 123 5.76 -5.55 35.59
C SER A 123 6.28 -5.35 37.02
N SER A 124 6.38 -4.10 37.48
CA SER A 124 6.55 -3.76 38.89
C SER A 124 5.31 -3.02 39.41
N TRP A 125 4.20 -3.75 39.53
CA TRP A 125 3.03 -3.28 40.26
C TRP A 125 2.54 -4.39 41.19
N ARG A 126 3.07 -4.43 42.42
CA ARG A 126 2.27 -4.42 43.66
C ARG A 126 3.18 -4.61 44.87
N GLY A 127 3.22 -3.59 45.70
CA GLY A 127 3.87 -3.63 47.01
C GLY A 127 3.86 -2.29 47.72
N SER A 128 2.70 -1.60 47.77
CA SER A 128 2.54 -0.43 48.63
C SER A 128 2.08 -0.90 50.02
N PRO A 129 2.80 -0.57 51.11
CA PRO A 129 2.39 -0.97 52.45
C PRO A 129 1.24 -0.11 52.96
N ARG A 130 0.31 -0.76 53.68
CA ARG A 130 -0.84 -0.11 54.34
C ARG A 130 -0.34 0.89 55.40
N ARG A 131 -0.96 2.07 55.38
CA ARG A 131 -0.78 3.18 56.33
C ARG A 131 -1.45 2.82 57.68
N PRO A 132 -0.84 3.05 58.86
CA PRO A 132 -1.53 2.84 60.13
C PRO A 132 -2.46 4.01 60.47
N GLU A 133 -3.58 3.68 61.12
CA GLU A 133 -4.65 4.57 61.56
C GLU A 133 -4.21 5.52 62.68
N SER A 134 -4.74 6.74 62.66
CA SER A 134 -4.58 7.76 63.71
C SER A 134 -5.59 7.53 64.85
N PRO A 135 -5.24 7.77 66.13
CA PRO A 135 -6.20 7.69 67.22
C PRO A 135 -7.01 8.99 67.37
N SER A 136 -8.30 8.85 67.68
CA SER A 136 -9.19 9.94 68.10
C SER A 136 -9.05 10.21 69.61
N PRO A 137 -9.15 11.47 70.08
CA PRO A 137 -9.21 11.77 71.50
C PRO A 137 -10.64 11.66 72.04
N ALA A 138 -10.73 11.21 73.29
CA ALA A 138 -11.96 10.99 74.06
C ALA A 138 -12.64 12.29 74.52
N THR A 139 -13.94 12.19 74.78
CA THR A 139 -14.63 12.89 75.87
C THR A 139 -15.51 11.87 76.56
#